data_AF-A0A7C3DS47-F1
#
_entry.id   AF-A0A7C3DS47-F1
#
_cell.length_a   1.000
_cell.length_b   1.000
_cell.length_c   1.000
_cell.angle_alpha   90.00
_cell.angle_beta   90.00
_cell.angle_gamma   90.00
#
_symmetry.space_group_name_H-M   'P 1'
#
loop_
_entity.id
_entity.type
_entity.pdbx_description
1 polymer ?
#
loop_
_entity_poly.entity_id
_entity_poly.type
_entity_poly.pdbx_seq_one_letter_code
_entity_poly.pdbx_strand_id
1 'polypeptide(L)'
;MKEIVFLFLLYLPGWLYAQNNWESLCWGMSRQEVESQLKGDTLVKSAYPLDTRFSYRGFNVWLTYDSLGQLCSVKQRQTFSVIDREKAGVAFKKTKKEMTEKYGKPVSSRHYRMDCRWVIHWTAPGTEIEMEYDYKYKVIDEFGAGSYWIEIMFLPASNEVNN
;
A
#
# COMPACT_ATOMS: atom_id res chain seq x y z
N MET A 1 -44.52 -0.81 -27.35
CA MET A 1 -43.33 0.06 -27.31
C MET A 1 -42.33 -0.60 -26.37
N LYS A 2 -41.20 -1.08 -26.89
CA LYS A 2 -40.18 -1.79 -26.11
C LYS A 2 -39.08 -0.80 -25.73
N GLU A 3 -38.78 -0.74 -24.45
CA GLU A 3 -37.65 -0.01 -23.89
C GLU A 3 -36.34 -0.62 -24.40
N ILE A 4 -35.42 0.22 -24.85
CA ILE A 4 -34.04 -0.16 -25.15
C ILE A 4 -33.19 0.42 -24.03
N VAL A 5 -32.79 -0.45 -23.10
CA VAL A 5 -31.77 -0.15 -22.09
C VAL A 5 -30.41 -0.28 -22.79
N PHE A 6 -29.68 0.83 -22.91
CA PHE A 6 -28.28 0.81 -23.33
C PHE A 6 -27.40 0.39 -22.15
N LEU A 7 -27.02 -0.88 -22.10
CA LEU A 7 -25.89 -1.34 -21.29
C LEU A 7 -24.59 -1.02 -22.04
N PHE A 8 -23.84 -0.02 -21.57
CA PHE A 8 -22.44 0.16 -21.98
C PHE A 8 -21.58 -0.87 -21.25
N LEU A 9 -21.41 -2.05 -21.86
CA LEU A 9 -20.31 -2.95 -21.54
C LEU A 9 -19.04 -2.42 -22.23
N LEU A 10 -18.22 -1.68 -21.50
CA LEU A 10 -16.89 -1.31 -21.94
C LEU A 10 -16.00 -2.55 -21.93
N TYR A 11 -15.85 -3.17 -23.10
CA TYR A 11 -14.74 -4.05 -23.44
C TYR A 11 -13.44 -3.24 -23.38
N LEU A 12 -12.52 -3.61 -22.48
CA LEU A 12 -11.11 -3.22 -22.57
C LEU A 12 -10.27 -4.47 -22.89
N PRO A 13 -9.33 -4.37 -23.85
CA PRO A 13 -8.66 -5.51 -24.43
C PRO A 13 -7.64 -6.13 -23.46
N GLY A 14 -7.54 -7.46 -23.54
CA GLY A 14 -6.60 -8.26 -22.77
C GLY A 14 -5.15 -7.91 -23.08
N TRP A 15 -4.51 -7.24 -22.13
CA TRP A 15 -3.08 -7.35 -21.87
C TRP A 15 -2.93 -7.77 -20.40
N LEU A 16 -2.33 -8.93 -20.21
CA LEU A 16 -1.97 -9.54 -18.94
C LEU A 16 -1.12 -8.58 -18.10
N TYR A 17 -1.76 -7.83 -17.21
CA TYR A 17 -1.16 -7.56 -15.92
C TYR A 17 -1.60 -8.70 -15.01
N ALA A 18 -0.65 -9.46 -14.47
CA ALA A 18 -0.90 -10.16 -13.21
C ALA A 18 -1.22 -9.06 -12.18
N GLN A 19 -2.48 -8.67 -12.11
CA GLN A 19 -2.95 -7.63 -11.22
C GLN A 19 -3.02 -8.27 -9.84
N ASN A 20 -1.93 -8.14 -9.09
CA ASN A 20 -1.95 -8.28 -7.62
C ASN A 20 -2.83 -7.14 -7.05
N ASN A 21 -4.14 -7.22 -7.28
CA ASN A 21 -5.17 -6.24 -6.87
C ASN A 21 -5.47 -6.41 -5.39
N TRP A 22 -4.45 -6.32 -4.54
CA TRP A 22 -4.66 -6.32 -3.10
C TRP A 22 -5.61 -5.19 -2.66
N GLU A 23 -5.67 -4.12 -3.45
CA GLU A 23 -6.57 -2.98 -3.25
C GLU A 23 -8.06 -3.33 -3.42
N SER A 24 -8.41 -4.49 -4.00
CA SER A 24 -9.79 -4.97 -4.07
C SER A 24 -10.16 -5.91 -2.92
N LEU A 25 -9.22 -6.23 -2.03
CA LEU A 25 -9.48 -7.06 -0.86
C LEU A 25 -10.33 -6.28 0.14
N CYS A 26 -11.29 -6.94 0.77
CA CYS A 26 -12.07 -6.38 1.86
C CYS A 26 -11.37 -6.63 3.20
N TRP A 27 -11.53 -5.70 4.14
CA TRP A 27 -11.16 -5.92 5.53
C TRP A 27 -11.96 -7.08 6.12
N GLY A 28 -11.34 -7.86 7.01
CA GLY A 28 -12.00 -9.01 7.63
C GLY A 28 -11.97 -10.30 6.80
N MET A 29 -11.52 -10.25 5.54
CA MET A 29 -11.39 -11.45 4.71
C MET A 29 -10.41 -12.44 5.34
N SER A 30 -10.75 -13.72 5.30
CA SER A 30 -9.86 -14.78 5.75
C SER A 30 -8.65 -14.90 4.83
N ARG A 31 -7.54 -15.41 5.37
CA ARG A 31 -6.34 -15.69 4.58
C ARG A 31 -6.61 -16.50 3.32
N GLN A 32 -7.43 -17.54 3.40
CA GLN A 32 -7.74 -18.42 2.26
C GLN A 32 -8.43 -17.64 1.14
N GLU A 33 -9.38 -16.76 1.48
CA GLU A 33 -10.07 -15.94 0.50
C GLU A 33 -9.12 -14.93 -0.14
N VAL A 34 -8.25 -14.29 0.66
CA VAL A 34 -7.22 -13.37 0.15
C VAL A 34 -6.26 -14.07 -0.82
N GLU A 35 -5.73 -15.25 -0.44
CA GLU A 35 -4.85 -16.04 -1.29
C GLU A 35 -5.55 -16.49 -2.58
N SER A 36 -6.86 -16.80 -2.52
CA SER A 36 -7.65 -17.17 -3.69
C SER A 36 -7.88 -16.01 -4.67
N GLN A 37 -7.93 -14.77 -4.18
CA GLN A 37 -8.16 -13.58 -5.00
C GLN A 37 -6.87 -13.03 -5.62
N LEU A 38 -5.74 -13.14 -4.93
CA LEU A 38 -4.44 -12.64 -5.40
C LEU A 38 -3.76 -13.54 -6.44
N LYS A 39 -4.52 -14.37 -7.17
CA LYS A 39 -4.05 -15.42 -8.11
C LYS A 39 -2.74 -15.05 -8.80
N GLY A 40 -1.64 -15.71 -8.42
CA GLY A 40 -0.37 -15.59 -9.13
C GLY A 40 0.85 -16.18 -8.40
N ASP A 41 1.87 -16.51 -9.18
CA ASP A 41 3.19 -17.02 -8.76
C ASP A 41 4.06 -15.98 -8.02
N THR A 42 3.50 -14.79 -7.73
CA THR A 42 4.20 -13.66 -7.10
C THR A 42 4.11 -13.65 -5.58
N LEU A 43 3.30 -14.51 -4.98
CA LEU A 43 3.14 -14.61 -3.52
C LEU A 43 4.32 -15.37 -2.92
N VAL A 44 5.18 -14.66 -2.22
CA VAL A 44 6.25 -15.26 -1.43
C VAL A 44 5.67 -15.61 -0.07
N LYS A 45 5.59 -16.91 0.22
CA LYS A 45 5.25 -17.40 1.57
C LYS A 45 6.31 -16.88 2.54
N SER A 46 5.88 -16.00 3.45
CA SER A 46 6.72 -15.47 4.52
C SER A 46 7.11 -16.60 5.48
N ALA A 47 8.29 -16.51 6.08
CA ALA A 47 8.66 -17.35 7.23
C ALA A 47 7.79 -17.05 8.47
N TYR A 48 7.10 -15.91 8.48
CA TYR A 48 6.14 -15.54 9.52
C TYR A 48 4.73 -16.02 9.14
N PRO A 49 4.08 -16.81 10.02
CA PRO A 49 2.79 -17.44 9.71
C PRO A 49 1.64 -16.44 9.55
N LEU A 50 1.80 -15.18 9.96
CA LEU A 50 0.75 -14.15 9.89
C LEU A 50 0.91 -13.14 8.73
N ASP A 51 1.86 -13.38 7.81
CA ASP A 51 2.12 -12.48 6.69
C ASP A 51 2.03 -13.17 5.33
N THR A 52 1.42 -12.49 4.37
CA THR A 52 1.57 -12.78 2.94
C THR A 52 2.35 -11.65 2.27
N ARG A 53 3.38 -11.97 1.48
CA ARG A 53 4.31 -10.99 0.90
C ARG A 53 4.37 -11.09 -0.62
N PHE A 54 4.47 -9.96 -1.31
CA PHE A 54 4.69 -9.90 -2.76
C PHE A 54 5.19 -8.49 -3.14
N SER A 55 5.58 -8.30 -4.40
CA SER A 55 5.95 -6.98 -4.92
C SER A 55 4.84 -6.40 -5.80
N TYR A 56 4.56 -5.11 -5.64
CA TYR A 56 3.57 -4.37 -6.44
C TYR A 56 4.06 -2.95 -6.70
N ARG A 57 4.15 -2.55 -7.97
CA ARG A 57 4.57 -1.19 -8.41
C ARG A 57 5.89 -0.71 -7.78
N GLY A 58 6.84 -1.62 -7.57
CA GLY A 58 8.15 -1.29 -6.96
C GLY A 58 8.16 -1.22 -5.43
N PHE A 59 7.02 -1.51 -4.78
CA PHE A 59 6.93 -1.69 -3.34
C PHE A 59 6.95 -3.18 -3.00
N ASN A 60 7.57 -3.51 -1.87
CA ASN A 60 7.27 -4.75 -1.16
C ASN A 60 5.96 -4.55 -0.41
N VAL A 61 5.05 -5.51 -0.51
CA VAL A 61 3.73 -5.48 0.11
C VAL A 61 3.64 -6.59 1.15
N TRP A 62 3.10 -6.26 2.32
CA TRP A 62 2.77 -7.20 3.38
C TRP A 62 1.28 -7.10 3.67
N LEU A 63 0.60 -8.25 3.62
CA LEU A 63 -0.76 -8.41 4.11
C LEU A 63 -0.65 -9.10 5.47
N THR A 64 -1.15 -8.44 6.51
CA THR A 64 -1.09 -8.95 7.88
C THR A 64 -2.48 -9.33 8.35
N TYR A 65 -2.55 -10.48 9.01
CA TYR A 65 -3.78 -11.06 9.54
C TYR A 65 -3.81 -10.97 11.06
N ASP A 66 -5.00 -10.78 11.63
CA ASP A 66 -5.21 -10.79 13.08
C ASP A 66 -5.18 -12.21 13.68
N SER A 67 -5.47 -12.32 14.98
CA SER A 67 -5.50 -13.61 15.69
C SER A 67 -6.61 -14.55 15.22
N LEU A 68 -7.63 -14.05 14.52
CA LEU A 68 -8.70 -14.83 13.91
C LEU A 68 -8.36 -15.22 12.44
N GLY A 69 -7.19 -14.79 11.94
CA GLY A 69 -6.76 -15.06 10.57
C GLY A 69 -7.42 -14.16 9.53
N GLN A 70 -7.93 -12.99 9.95
CA GLN A 70 -8.62 -12.02 9.10
C GLN A 70 -7.70 -10.85 8.72
N LEU A 71 -7.79 -10.38 7.47
CA LEU A 71 -6.97 -9.28 6.97
C LEU A 71 -7.27 -7.99 7.75
N CYS A 72 -6.25 -7.47 8.43
CA CYS A 72 -6.39 -6.32 9.33
C CYS A 72 -5.43 -5.16 9.02
N SER A 73 -4.43 -5.37 8.16
CA SER A 73 -3.62 -4.27 7.62
C SER A 73 -2.91 -4.66 6.34
N VAL A 74 -2.64 -3.65 5.52
CA VAL A 74 -1.74 -3.78 4.37
C VAL A 74 -0.64 -2.74 4.49
N LYS A 75 0.59 -3.18 4.30
CA LYS A 75 1.77 -2.33 4.30
C LYS A 75 2.45 -2.41 2.96
N GLN A 76 2.87 -1.27 2.43
CA GLN A 76 3.73 -1.18 1.27
C GLN A 76 5.01 -0.45 1.67
N ARG A 77 6.18 -0.98 1.34
CA ARG A 77 7.46 -0.28 1.56
C ARG A 77 8.37 -0.36 0.35
N GLN A 78 8.94 0.78 -0.01
CA GLN A 78 10.04 0.90 -0.95
C GLN A 78 11.25 1.44 -0.20
N THR A 79 12.41 0.78 -0.33
CA THR A 79 13.65 1.14 0.35
C THR A 79 14.71 1.60 -0.66
N PHE A 80 15.58 2.51 -0.25
CA PHE A 80 16.64 3.09 -1.07
C PHE A 80 17.96 3.09 -0.30
N SER A 81 19.07 2.86 -1.01
CA SER A 81 20.40 2.96 -0.42
C SER A 81 20.72 4.42 -0.02
N VAL A 82 21.67 4.58 0.90
CA VAL A 82 22.25 5.88 1.32
C VAL A 82 22.64 6.76 0.14
N ILE A 83 23.18 6.16 -0.92
CA ILE A 83 23.69 6.91 -2.08
C ILE A 83 22.57 7.40 -3.00
N ASP A 84 21.35 6.88 -2.86
CA ASP A 84 20.21 7.13 -3.74
C ASP A 84 19.21 8.13 -3.15
N ARG A 85 19.66 9.08 -2.32
CA ARG A 85 18.80 10.07 -1.66
C ARG A 85 17.92 10.85 -2.63
N GLU A 86 18.47 11.27 -3.77
CA GLU A 86 17.71 12.02 -4.77
C GLU A 86 16.61 11.16 -5.39
N LYS A 87 16.93 9.90 -5.73
CA LYS A 87 15.94 8.94 -6.26
C LYS A 87 14.83 8.70 -5.26
N ALA A 88 15.15 8.55 -3.97
CA ALA A 88 14.16 8.42 -2.91
C ALA A 88 13.23 9.64 -2.84
N GLY A 89 13.77 10.85 -2.96
CA GLY A 89 12.99 12.09 -3.00
C GLY A 89 12.08 12.22 -4.23
N VAL A 90 12.54 11.78 -5.41
CA VAL A 90 11.74 11.74 -6.65
C VAL A 90 10.61 10.72 -6.53
N ALA A 91 10.92 9.51 -6.02
CA ALA A 91 9.93 8.47 -5.78
C ALA A 91 8.86 8.96 -4.79
N PHE A 92 9.25 9.60 -3.70
CA PHE A 92 8.30 10.14 -2.72
C PHE A 92 7.34 11.15 -3.36
N LYS A 93 7.86 12.11 -4.16
CA LYS A 93 7.01 13.10 -4.84
C LYS A 93 6.03 12.44 -5.81
N LYS A 94 6.50 11.43 -6.54
CA LYS A 94 5.67 10.65 -7.47
C LYS A 94 4.57 9.89 -6.72
N THR A 95 4.93 9.11 -5.69
CA THR A 95 3.99 8.34 -4.86
C THR A 95 2.96 9.26 -4.21
N LYS A 96 3.40 10.39 -3.61
CA LYS A 96 2.49 11.38 -3.03
C LYS A 96 1.47 11.89 -4.05
N LYS A 97 1.91 12.19 -5.28
CA LYS A 97 1.03 12.64 -6.37
C LYS A 97 0.02 11.57 -6.73
N GLU A 98 0.46 10.33 -6.95
CA GLU A 98 -0.42 9.19 -7.26
C GLU A 98 -1.46 8.95 -6.15
N MET A 99 -1.06 9.00 -4.88
CA MET A 99 -1.97 8.88 -3.74
C MET A 99 -2.99 10.03 -3.71
N THR A 100 -2.56 11.25 -4.01
CA THR A 100 -3.45 12.43 -4.05
C THR A 100 -4.44 12.37 -5.22
N GLU A 101 -4.01 11.87 -6.38
CA GLU A 101 -4.89 11.67 -7.53
C GLU A 101 -5.94 10.58 -7.27
N LYS A 102 -5.55 9.52 -6.53
CA LYS A 102 -6.42 8.38 -6.26
C LYS A 102 -7.38 8.58 -5.08
N TYR A 103 -6.88 9.11 -3.97
CA TYR A 103 -7.62 9.25 -2.71
C TYR A 103 -8.00 10.71 -2.39
N GLY A 104 -7.71 11.64 -3.30
CA GLY A 104 -7.99 13.06 -3.12
C GLY A 104 -6.98 13.78 -2.23
N LYS A 105 -7.37 14.96 -1.75
CA LYS A 105 -6.50 15.79 -0.90
C LYS A 105 -6.28 15.11 0.45
N PRO A 106 -5.03 15.05 0.98
CA PRO A 106 -4.77 14.48 2.29
C PRO A 106 -5.48 15.26 3.40
N VAL A 107 -5.91 14.53 4.43
CA VAL A 107 -6.49 15.09 5.66
C VAL A 107 -5.41 15.81 6.46
N SER A 108 -4.19 15.27 6.51
CA SER A 108 -3.05 15.93 7.15
C SER A 108 -1.74 15.62 6.45
N SER A 109 -0.76 16.53 6.60
CA SER A 109 0.59 16.39 6.05
C SER A 109 1.57 17.11 6.97
N ARG A 110 2.43 16.37 7.68
CA ARG A 110 3.35 16.91 8.68
C ARG A 110 4.80 16.61 8.33
N HIS A 111 5.61 17.67 8.26
CA HIS A 111 7.05 17.56 7.98
C HIS A 111 7.86 17.70 9.27
N TYR A 112 8.35 16.57 9.79
CA TYR A 112 9.20 16.51 10.97
C TYR A 112 10.66 16.71 10.56
N ARG A 113 11.07 17.98 10.47
CA ARG A 113 12.43 18.35 10.01
C ARG A 113 13.54 17.75 10.86
N MET A 114 13.39 17.77 12.19
CA MET A 114 14.40 17.21 13.12
C MET A 114 14.55 15.70 12.95
N ASP A 115 13.44 14.99 12.71
CA ASP A 115 13.44 13.54 12.51
C ASP A 115 13.79 13.14 11.08
N CYS A 116 13.94 14.11 10.17
CA CYS A 116 14.09 13.88 8.74
C CYS A 116 12.98 12.97 8.19
N ARG A 117 11.72 13.30 8.53
CA ARG A 117 10.56 12.47 8.25
C ARG A 117 9.37 13.28 7.75
N TRP A 118 8.61 12.73 6.83
CA TRP A 118 7.35 13.29 6.35
C TRP A 118 6.22 12.28 6.55
N VAL A 119 5.13 12.67 7.20
CA VAL A 119 3.95 11.81 7.40
C VAL A 119 2.73 12.46 6.76
N ILE A 120 1.97 11.72 5.98
CA ILE A 120 0.79 12.20 5.25
C ILE A 120 -0.36 11.21 5.42
N HIS A 121 -1.55 11.71 5.72
CA HIS A 121 -2.72 10.90 6.02
C HIS A 121 -3.85 11.19 5.04
N TRP A 122 -4.51 10.12 4.59
CA TRP A 122 -5.75 10.15 3.82
C TRP A 122 -6.80 9.26 4.47
N THR A 123 -8.06 9.55 4.17
CA THR A 123 -9.19 8.70 4.47
C THR A 123 -9.85 8.27 3.17
N ALA A 124 -10.10 6.98 3.03
CA ALA A 124 -10.94 6.40 1.99
C ALA A 124 -12.13 5.70 2.66
N PRO A 125 -13.24 5.43 1.95
CA PRO A 125 -14.37 4.70 2.54
C PRO A 125 -13.92 3.41 3.25
N GLY A 126 -14.10 3.36 4.56
CA GLY A 126 -13.73 2.21 5.41
C GLY A 126 -12.22 1.96 5.58
N THR A 127 -11.34 2.89 5.17
CA THR A 127 -9.88 2.70 5.21
C THR A 127 -9.14 3.98 5.61
N GLU A 128 -8.29 3.89 6.63
CA GLU A 128 -7.28 4.89 6.96
C GLU A 128 -5.98 4.59 6.20
N ILE A 129 -5.35 5.64 5.69
CA ILE A 129 -4.12 5.51 4.88
C ILE A 129 -3.07 6.48 5.42
N GLU A 130 -1.93 5.94 5.84
CA GLU A 130 -0.79 6.73 6.30
C GLU A 130 0.42 6.45 5.39
N MET A 131 1.01 7.50 4.83
CA MET A 131 2.27 7.41 4.12
C MET A 131 3.35 8.12 4.92
N GLU A 132 4.43 7.40 5.20
CA GLU A 132 5.64 7.93 5.83
C GLU A 132 6.81 7.91 4.84
N TYR A 133 7.58 9.00 4.80
CA TYR A 133 8.85 9.09 4.13
C TYR A 133 9.94 9.44 5.15
N ASP A 134 10.73 8.44 5.51
CA ASP A 134 11.92 8.60 6.32
C ASP A 134 13.12 8.79 5.38
N TYR A 135 13.70 9.98 5.46
CA TYR A 135 14.90 10.36 4.72
C TYR A 135 16.07 10.66 5.67
N LYS A 136 15.99 10.18 6.92
CA LYS A 136 17.08 10.27 7.87
C LYS A 136 18.21 9.36 7.40
N TYR A 137 19.41 9.92 7.35
CA TYR A 137 20.60 9.14 7.08
C TYR A 137 20.84 8.13 8.21
N LYS A 138 20.88 6.84 7.86
CA LYS A 138 21.12 5.70 8.76
C LYS A 138 22.06 4.74 8.06
N VAL A 139 23.25 4.52 8.61
CA VAL A 139 24.16 3.46 8.13
C VAL A 139 23.73 2.18 8.83
N ILE A 140 23.20 1.22 8.08
CA ILE A 140 22.71 -0.05 8.64
C ILE A 140 23.82 -1.12 8.61
N ASP A 141 24.85 -0.98 7.77
CA ASP A 141 26.08 -1.77 7.76
C ASP A 141 27.13 -1.21 6.76
N GLU A 142 28.29 -1.87 6.67
CA GLU A 142 29.41 -1.60 5.73
C GLU A 142 29.01 -1.74 4.24
N PHE A 143 27.84 -2.30 3.96
CA PHE A 143 27.32 -2.56 2.61
C PHE A 143 26.21 -1.58 2.18
N GLY A 144 25.87 -0.60 3.01
CA GLY A 144 24.98 0.50 2.63
C GLY A 144 23.52 0.10 2.42
N ALA A 145 23.05 -0.95 3.10
CA ALA A 145 21.67 -1.42 2.99
C ALA A 145 20.67 -0.37 3.52
N GLY A 146 19.84 0.17 2.62
CA GLY A 146 18.51 0.77 2.88
C GLY A 146 18.38 1.87 3.95
N SER A 147 18.93 3.07 3.73
CA SER A 147 18.78 4.19 4.69
C SER A 147 17.46 4.94 4.58
N TYR A 148 16.90 5.04 3.38
CA TYR A 148 15.69 5.83 3.13
C TYR A 148 14.57 4.92 2.73
N TRP A 149 13.34 5.28 3.12
CA TRP A 149 12.20 4.47 2.76
C TRP A 149 10.92 5.29 2.67
N ILE A 150 10.02 4.81 1.82
CA ILE A 150 8.63 5.25 1.73
C ILE A 150 7.79 4.06 2.19
N GLU A 151 6.96 4.25 3.20
CA GLU A 151 6.00 3.26 3.68
C GLU A 151 4.60 3.82 3.51
N ILE A 152 3.68 2.94 3.14
CA ILE A 152 2.25 3.24 3.09
C ILE A 152 1.54 2.14 3.88
N MET A 153 0.85 2.55 4.93
CA MET A 153 0.01 1.71 5.76
C MET A 153 -1.45 1.95 5.38
N PHE A 154 -2.18 0.86 5.17
CA PHE A 154 -3.61 0.83 4.98
C PHE A 154 -4.20 0.04 6.15
N LEU A 155 -5.11 0.67 6.88
CA LEU A 155 -5.77 0.10 8.05
C LEU A 155 -7.28 0.21 7.86
N PRO A 156 -8.08 -0.74 8.38
CA PRO A 156 -9.51 -0.53 8.47
C PRO A 156 -9.77 0.77 9.23
N ALA A 157 -10.70 1.58 8.75
CA ALA A 157 -11.12 2.74 9.52
C ALA A 157 -11.61 2.25 10.89
N SER A 158 -11.09 2.84 11.96
CA SER A 158 -11.59 2.54 13.29
C SER A 158 -13.08 2.87 13.29
N ASN A 159 -13.91 1.86 13.45
CA ASN A 159 -15.30 2.05 13.85
C ASN A 159 -15.27 2.59 15.28
N GLU A 160 -14.88 3.84 15.47
CA GLU A 160 -15.39 4.61 16.59
C GLU A 160 -16.88 4.82 16.27
N VAL A 161 -17.67 3.79 16.58
CA VAL A 161 -19.06 3.96 16.96
C VAL A 161 -18.97 4.89 18.17
N ASN A 162 -19.15 6.19 17.93
CA ASN A 162 -19.34 7.15 19.00
C ASN A 162 -20.53 6.63 19.82
N ASN A 163 -20.23 6.31 21.09
CA ASN A 163 -21.20 5.99 22.14
C ASN A 163 -22.31 7.04 22.24
#